data_AF-A0A933W7G4-F1
#
_entry.id   AF-A0A933W7G4-F1
#
_cell.length_a   1.000
_cell.length_b   1.000
_cell.length_c   1.000
_cell.angle_alpha   90.00
_cell.angle_beta   90.00
_cell.angle_gamma   90.00
#
_symmetry.space_group_name_H-M   'P 1'
#
loop_
_entity.id
_entity.type
_entity.pdbx_description
1 polymer ?
#
loop_
_entity_poly.entity_id
_entity_poly.type
_entity_poly.pdbx_seq_one_letter_code
_entity_poly.pdbx_strand_id
1 'polypeptide(L)'
;MIRFLFSLLIVVSFSSPSYPAITADFTQEKNSDIPKGWELKEWKGKGEIIVENEDGVSFIHLKSSKSSFALHKELNFNIKEYPVITWRWKVSRLPEGADVRNSKTDDQAAQLYIVFPKFPAMINSRLIGYIWETSAPAGSVITSKKNPNTKYIVIQSGKERLGEWLEEKRNVYADYKMLFNEEPPLVGKVSVMIDTDNTKSSAESFFSAIKFEKELVMFAEAPKPVEKGADTLIGSANPTSKETPESLEDKKGSSATAEANKKEENNAKKGRFAAIKSRIIPQTAPDKKTPEPVITANSSILYISFAAFILIFIAVAAAIAVKRPKKPKKNNVKKIIFL
;
A
#
# COMPACT_ATOMS: atom_id res chain seq x y z
N MET A 1 65.92 22.11 1.63
CA MET A 1 65.34 21.09 0.72
C MET A 1 64.14 20.46 1.42
N ILE A 2 62.92 20.89 1.11
CA ILE A 2 61.68 20.35 1.73
C ILE A 2 60.86 19.70 0.61
N ARG A 3 60.60 18.40 0.73
CA ARG A 3 59.80 17.63 -0.24
C ARG A 3 58.37 17.52 0.29
N PHE A 4 57.44 18.25 -0.31
CA PHE A 4 56.01 18.06 -0.07
C PHE A 4 55.53 16.79 -0.78
N LEU A 5 55.19 15.76 0.00
CA LEU A 5 54.45 14.59 -0.48
C LEU A 5 52.95 14.95 -0.54
N PHE A 6 52.46 15.24 -1.74
CA PHE A 6 51.02 15.28 -2.00
C PHE A 6 50.47 13.86 -2.00
N SER A 7 49.82 13.46 -0.90
CA SER A 7 49.05 12.22 -0.86
C SER A 7 47.73 12.41 -1.61
N LEU A 8 47.62 11.78 -2.78
CA LEU A 8 46.41 11.80 -3.60
C LEU A 8 45.30 10.98 -2.91
N LEU A 9 44.37 11.65 -2.23
CA LEU A 9 43.20 11.01 -1.64
C LEU A 9 42.20 10.64 -2.73
N ILE A 10 42.27 9.40 -3.22
CA ILE A 10 41.28 8.87 -4.17
C ILE A 10 39.99 8.57 -3.41
N VAL A 11 39.03 9.50 -3.47
CA VAL A 11 37.66 9.27 -3.01
C VAL A 11 36.96 8.38 -4.04
N VAL A 12 36.93 7.07 -3.78
CA VAL A 12 36.17 6.12 -4.59
C VAL A 12 34.68 6.30 -4.28
N SER A 13 33.99 7.09 -5.09
CA SER A 13 32.54 7.21 -5.05
C SER A 13 31.90 5.90 -5.52
N PHE A 14 31.58 5.01 -4.58
CA PHE A 14 30.74 3.84 -4.86
C PHE A 14 29.32 4.29 -5.18
N SER A 15 29.01 4.48 -6.47
CA SER A 15 27.63 4.56 -6.94
C SER A 15 26.99 3.17 -6.79
N SER A 16 26.18 2.98 -5.75
CA SER A 16 25.36 1.76 -5.61
C SER A 16 24.52 1.58 -6.88
N PRO A 17 24.45 0.37 -7.46
CA PRO A 17 23.68 0.14 -8.67
C PRO A 17 22.20 0.44 -8.43
N SER A 18 21.67 1.46 -9.10
CA SER A 18 20.25 1.79 -9.06
C SER A 18 19.47 0.75 -9.85
N TYR A 19 18.97 -0.28 -9.17
CA TYR A 19 17.99 -1.19 -9.76
C TYR A 19 16.74 -0.40 -10.15
N PRO A 20 16.14 -0.65 -11.33
CA PRO A 20 14.94 0.06 -11.76
C PRO A 20 13.79 -0.21 -10.79
N ALA A 21 13.26 0.84 -10.16
CA ALA A 21 12.11 0.77 -9.28
C ALA A 21 10.82 1.03 -10.08
N ILE A 22 9.77 0.27 -9.83
CA ILE A 22 8.45 0.54 -10.42
C ILE A 22 7.84 1.69 -9.62
N THR A 23 7.75 2.86 -10.24
CA THR A 23 7.28 4.08 -9.58
C THR A 23 5.89 4.47 -10.07
N ALA A 24 4.99 4.72 -9.13
CA ALA A 24 3.70 5.36 -9.34
C ALA A 24 3.78 6.76 -8.70
N ASP A 25 4.33 7.70 -9.47
CA ASP A 25 4.39 9.12 -9.09
C ASP A 25 3.07 9.84 -9.42
N PHE A 26 3.00 11.10 -8.96
CA PHE A 26 1.85 11.98 -9.14
C PHE A 26 2.17 13.17 -10.06
N THR A 27 2.96 12.97 -11.11
CA THR A 27 3.25 14.02 -12.10
C THR A 27 1.94 14.47 -12.76
N GLN A 28 1.66 15.78 -12.71
CA GLN A 28 0.45 16.35 -13.30
C GLN A 28 0.51 16.32 -14.84
N GLU A 29 -0.62 16.07 -15.51
CA GLU A 29 -0.75 16.39 -16.94
C GLU A 29 -1.32 17.79 -17.13
N LYS A 30 -0.94 18.46 -18.22
CA LYS A 30 -1.35 19.84 -18.50
C LYS A 30 -2.89 19.94 -18.53
N ASN A 31 -3.43 20.84 -17.70
CA ASN A 31 -4.87 21.08 -17.53
C ASN A 31 -5.66 19.87 -16.95
N SER A 32 -5.02 19.00 -16.16
CA SER A 32 -5.67 17.87 -15.48
C SER A 32 -5.39 17.91 -13.98
N ASP A 33 -6.43 17.78 -13.16
CA ASP A 33 -6.31 17.52 -11.72
C ASP A 33 -6.01 16.04 -11.43
N ILE A 34 -6.12 15.17 -12.44
CA ILE A 34 -5.77 13.76 -12.37
C ILE A 34 -4.32 13.57 -12.85
N PRO A 35 -3.43 12.98 -12.03
CA PRO A 35 -2.04 12.73 -12.42
C PRO A 35 -1.88 11.75 -13.59
N LYS A 36 -0.73 11.80 -14.25
CA LYS A 36 -0.43 11.05 -15.48
C LYS A 36 -0.63 9.54 -15.34
N GLY A 37 -1.52 8.99 -16.16
CA GLY A 37 -1.84 7.57 -16.18
C GLY A 37 -2.39 7.07 -14.84
N TRP A 38 -3.08 7.94 -14.10
CA TRP A 38 -4.03 7.57 -13.05
C TRP A 38 -5.43 7.80 -13.58
N GLU A 39 -6.40 7.07 -13.05
CA GLU A 39 -7.82 7.20 -13.37
C GLU A 39 -8.61 7.43 -12.09
N LEU A 40 -9.61 8.31 -12.15
CA LEU A 40 -10.53 8.58 -11.05
C LEU A 40 -11.68 7.57 -11.04
N LYS A 41 -11.95 7.00 -9.86
CA LYS A 41 -13.18 6.29 -9.57
C LYS A 41 -13.92 6.93 -8.40
N GLU A 42 -15.09 7.50 -8.68
CA GLU A 42 -16.03 7.97 -7.66
C GLU A 42 -17.11 6.89 -7.40
N TRP A 43 -17.43 6.65 -6.14
CA TRP A 43 -18.58 5.82 -5.71
C TRP A 43 -19.70 6.66 -5.09
N LYS A 44 -19.37 7.75 -4.40
CA LYS A 44 -20.34 8.65 -3.79
C LYS A 44 -19.81 10.08 -3.66
N GLY A 45 -20.68 11.06 -3.93
CA GLY A 45 -20.29 12.47 -3.96
C GLY A 45 -19.28 12.76 -5.08
N LYS A 46 -18.65 13.93 -5.00
CA LYS A 46 -17.44 14.23 -5.77
C LYS A 46 -16.25 14.36 -4.85
N GLY A 47 -15.07 14.01 -5.35
CA GLY A 47 -13.80 14.28 -4.69
C GLY A 47 -13.24 15.66 -5.03
N GLU A 48 -12.46 16.24 -4.11
CA GLU A 48 -11.51 17.30 -4.46
C GLU A 48 -10.13 16.66 -4.56
N ILE A 49 -9.47 16.84 -5.70
CA ILE A 49 -8.16 16.30 -6.03
C ILE A 49 -7.33 17.47 -6.51
N ILE A 50 -6.17 17.68 -5.91
CA ILE A 50 -5.23 18.73 -6.29
C ILE A 50 -3.87 18.06 -6.44
N VAL A 51 -3.17 18.34 -7.54
CA VAL A 51 -1.77 17.94 -7.70
C VAL A 51 -0.90 19.11 -7.27
N GLU A 52 -0.12 18.91 -6.23
CA GLU A 52 0.76 19.91 -5.65
C GLU A 52 2.23 19.53 -5.92
N ASN A 53 3.13 20.50 -5.86
CA ASN A 53 4.57 20.30 -6.00
C ASN A 53 5.30 21.15 -4.97
N GLU A 54 6.19 20.53 -4.19
CA GLU A 54 7.02 21.16 -3.17
C GLU A 54 8.46 20.71 -3.41
N ASP A 55 9.38 21.66 -3.59
CA ASP A 55 10.80 21.43 -3.91
C ASP A 55 11.06 20.43 -5.06
N GLY A 56 10.21 20.47 -6.10
CA GLY A 56 10.29 19.58 -7.26
C GLY A 56 9.63 18.21 -7.06
N VAL A 57 9.17 17.89 -5.85
CA VAL A 57 8.46 16.64 -5.54
C VAL A 57 6.95 16.84 -5.72
N SER A 58 6.38 16.16 -6.71
CA SER A 58 4.91 16.12 -6.86
C SER A 58 4.24 15.17 -5.88
N PHE A 59 3.09 15.59 -5.36
CA PHE A 59 2.21 14.80 -4.51
C PHE A 59 0.74 15.14 -4.83
N ILE A 60 -0.16 14.21 -4.54
CA ILE A 60 -1.60 14.51 -4.54
C ILE A 60 -2.05 14.99 -3.17
N HIS A 61 -3.05 15.84 -3.18
CA HIS A 61 -3.83 16.30 -2.05
C HIS A 61 -5.29 15.93 -2.33
N LEU A 62 -5.88 15.13 -1.43
CA LEU A 62 -7.24 14.61 -1.53
C LEU A 62 -8.09 15.17 -0.40
N LYS A 63 -9.26 15.73 -0.74
CA LYS A 63 -10.27 16.12 0.25
C LYS A 63 -11.57 15.39 0.02
N SER A 64 -12.17 14.94 1.10
CA SER A 64 -13.43 14.20 1.11
C SER A 64 -14.42 14.81 2.09
N SER A 65 -15.68 14.90 1.68
CA SER A 65 -16.78 15.47 2.46
C SER A 65 -18.08 14.78 2.07
N LYS A 66 -18.48 13.79 2.86
CA LYS A 66 -19.60 12.87 2.57
C LYS A 66 -19.40 12.09 1.26
N SER A 67 -18.16 11.91 0.82
CA SER A 67 -17.78 11.32 -0.46
C SER A 67 -16.82 10.13 -0.32
N SER A 68 -16.80 9.26 -1.33
CA SER A 68 -15.95 8.06 -1.43
C SER A 68 -15.39 7.99 -2.85
N PHE A 69 -14.07 8.11 -2.99
CA PHE A 69 -13.39 8.09 -4.28
C PHE A 69 -11.93 7.65 -4.16
N ALA A 70 -11.40 7.12 -5.26
CA ALA A 70 -10.01 6.69 -5.38
C ALA A 70 -9.40 7.13 -6.71
N LEU A 71 -8.09 7.34 -6.69
CA LEU A 71 -7.25 7.33 -7.88
C LEU A 71 -6.61 5.95 -8.01
N HIS A 72 -6.63 5.36 -9.20
CA HIS A 72 -5.93 4.11 -9.47
C HIS A 72 -4.98 4.19 -10.66
N LYS A 73 -3.89 3.41 -10.59
CA LYS A 73 -2.92 3.23 -11.67
C LYS A 73 -2.79 1.74 -11.96
N GLU A 74 -3.01 1.36 -13.22
CA GLU A 74 -2.77 -0.01 -13.68
C GLU A 74 -1.27 -0.33 -13.64
N LEU A 75 -0.95 -1.54 -13.19
CA LEU A 75 0.39 -2.09 -13.07
C LEU A 75 0.36 -3.53 -13.61
N ASN A 76 1.52 -4.08 -13.98
CA ASN A 76 1.58 -5.49 -14.40
C ASN A 76 2.97 -6.07 -14.13
N PHE A 77 3.20 -6.58 -12.92
CA PHE A 77 4.49 -7.16 -12.54
C PHE A 77 4.36 -8.23 -11.45
N ASN A 78 5.41 -9.03 -11.29
CA ASN A 78 5.50 -10.05 -10.26
C ASN A 78 6.05 -9.43 -8.96
N ILE A 79 5.26 -9.45 -7.89
CA ILE A 79 5.66 -8.85 -6.61
C ILE A 79 6.93 -9.51 -6.01
N LYS A 80 7.30 -10.73 -6.41
CA LYS A 80 8.55 -11.37 -5.96
C LYS A 80 9.81 -10.68 -6.48
N GLU A 81 9.73 -9.94 -7.57
CA GLU A 81 10.87 -9.23 -8.15
C GLU A 81 11.11 -7.87 -7.48
N TYR A 82 10.05 -7.24 -6.97
CA TYR A 82 10.04 -5.94 -6.30
C TYR A 82 9.14 -6.01 -5.05
N PRO A 83 9.49 -6.83 -4.03
CA PRO A 83 8.59 -7.18 -2.94
C PRO A 83 8.39 -6.04 -1.94
N VAL A 84 9.31 -5.08 -1.93
CA VAL A 84 9.30 -3.96 -0.99
C VAL A 84 8.58 -2.78 -1.64
N ILE A 85 7.59 -2.24 -0.94
CA ILE A 85 6.95 -0.98 -1.27
C ILE A 85 7.40 0.11 -0.28
N THR A 86 7.71 1.29 -0.81
CA THR A 86 7.99 2.51 -0.05
C THR A 86 7.03 3.61 -0.53
N TRP A 87 6.38 4.33 0.38
CA TRP A 87 5.49 5.44 0.03
C TRP A 87 5.51 6.52 1.11
N ARG A 88 5.03 7.72 0.76
CA ARG A 88 4.85 8.81 1.73
C ARG A 88 3.41 9.30 1.75
N TRP A 89 2.88 9.52 2.94
CA TRP A 89 1.56 10.11 3.15
C TRP A 89 1.55 11.16 4.26
N LYS A 90 0.53 12.00 4.29
CA LYS A 90 0.22 12.92 5.39
C LYS A 90 -1.28 12.94 5.57
N VAL A 91 -1.78 12.98 6.79
CA VAL A 91 -3.20 13.20 7.08
C VAL A 91 -3.29 14.47 7.92
N SER A 92 -4.04 15.46 7.46
CA SER A 92 -4.36 16.67 8.23
C SER A 92 -5.70 16.53 8.96
N ARG A 93 -6.61 15.71 8.42
CA ARG A 93 -7.94 15.50 9.01
C ARG A 93 -8.44 14.07 8.87
N LEU A 94 -8.79 13.47 10.00
CA LEU A 94 -9.44 12.16 10.10
C LEU A 94 -10.97 12.26 10.06
N PRO A 95 -11.69 11.28 9.47
CA PRO A 95 -13.13 11.19 9.54
C PRO A 95 -13.60 10.96 10.98
N GLU A 96 -14.58 11.75 11.40
CA GLU A 96 -15.04 11.78 12.80
C GLU A 96 -15.89 10.54 13.14
N GLY A 97 -15.55 9.86 14.24
CA GLY A 97 -16.23 8.65 14.69
C GLY A 97 -16.02 7.42 13.80
N ALA A 98 -15.05 7.47 12.87
CA ALA A 98 -14.75 6.32 12.02
C ALA A 98 -14.08 5.17 12.79
N ASP A 99 -14.38 3.95 12.35
CA ASP A 99 -13.78 2.70 12.81
C ASP A 99 -14.06 1.61 11.77
N VAL A 100 -13.02 1.22 11.02
CA VAL A 100 -12.98 0.11 10.05
C VAL A 100 -13.57 -1.21 10.56
N ARG A 101 -13.59 -1.43 11.88
CA ARG A 101 -14.18 -2.63 12.50
C ARG A 101 -15.71 -2.62 12.43
N ASN A 102 -16.34 -1.53 12.02
CA ASN A 102 -17.80 -1.39 11.90
C ASN A 102 -18.16 -0.82 10.52
N SER A 103 -18.87 -1.60 9.69
CA SER A 103 -19.24 -1.23 8.32
C SER A 103 -20.16 -0.01 8.18
N LYS A 104 -20.71 0.52 9.29
CA LYS A 104 -21.47 1.78 9.32
C LYS A 104 -20.61 3.03 9.56
N THR A 105 -19.32 2.84 9.85
CA THR A 105 -18.33 3.88 10.19
C THR A 105 -16.99 3.58 9.52
N ASP A 106 -16.99 2.76 8.46
CA ASP A 106 -15.80 2.26 7.78
C ASP A 106 -15.36 3.26 6.70
N ASP A 107 -14.80 4.38 7.19
CA ASP A 107 -14.30 5.54 6.47
C ASP A 107 -12.85 5.81 6.91
N GLN A 108 -11.91 6.09 6.01
CA GLN A 108 -10.53 6.43 6.38
C GLN A 108 -9.97 7.57 5.52
N ALA A 109 -9.15 8.42 6.15
CA ALA A 109 -8.56 9.59 5.50
C ALA A 109 -7.50 9.22 4.45
N ALA A 110 -6.73 8.16 4.68
CA ALA A 110 -5.70 7.70 3.75
C ALA A 110 -5.71 6.17 3.68
N GLN A 111 -5.87 5.65 2.46
CA GLN A 111 -5.83 4.23 2.15
C GLN A 111 -4.96 4.01 0.90
N LEU A 112 -3.97 3.13 0.98
CA LEU A 112 -3.15 2.67 -0.15
C LEU A 112 -3.47 1.19 -0.42
N TYR A 113 -4.01 0.89 -1.60
CA TYR A 113 -4.42 -0.45 -2.01
C TYR A 113 -3.47 -1.05 -3.04
N ILE A 114 -3.07 -2.31 -2.81
CA ILE A 114 -2.44 -3.17 -3.82
C ILE A 114 -3.44 -4.24 -4.25
N VAL A 115 -3.72 -4.30 -5.55
CA VAL A 115 -4.75 -5.18 -6.13
C VAL A 115 -4.09 -6.33 -6.91
N PHE A 116 -4.50 -7.55 -6.55
CA PHE A 116 -4.03 -8.81 -7.09
C PHE A 116 -5.17 -9.49 -7.86
N PRO A 117 -5.29 -9.25 -9.19
CA PRO A 117 -6.37 -9.83 -10.00
C PRO A 117 -6.29 -11.35 -10.06
N LYS A 118 -7.43 -12.01 -9.81
CA LYS A 118 -7.59 -13.47 -9.98
C LYS A 118 -8.83 -13.75 -10.82
N PHE A 119 -8.75 -14.62 -11.82
CA PHE A 119 -9.89 -14.87 -12.71
C PHE A 119 -11.05 -15.61 -11.99
N PRO A 120 -12.33 -15.23 -12.24
CA PRO A 120 -12.79 -13.96 -12.82
C PRO A 120 -12.52 -12.77 -11.88
N ALA A 121 -11.88 -11.72 -12.43
CA ALA A 121 -11.31 -10.61 -11.65
C ALA A 121 -12.32 -9.87 -10.76
N MET A 122 -13.57 -9.69 -11.22
CA MET A 122 -14.60 -8.99 -10.45
C MET A 122 -14.99 -9.69 -9.14
N ILE A 123 -14.70 -10.99 -9.00
CA ILE A 123 -15.17 -11.82 -7.86
C ILE A 123 -13.98 -12.31 -7.01
N ASN A 124 -12.86 -12.68 -7.64
CA ASN A 124 -11.78 -13.40 -6.96
C ASN A 124 -10.55 -12.55 -6.62
N SER A 125 -10.46 -11.30 -7.08
CA SER A 125 -9.30 -10.43 -6.82
C SER A 125 -9.09 -10.21 -5.33
N ARG A 126 -7.83 -10.27 -4.89
CA ARG A 126 -7.43 -9.97 -3.50
C ARG A 126 -6.91 -8.53 -3.40
N LEU A 127 -7.21 -7.86 -2.31
CA LEU A 127 -6.76 -6.48 -2.06
C LEU A 127 -6.07 -6.40 -0.68
N ILE A 128 -4.86 -5.84 -0.65
CA ILE A 128 -4.21 -5.39 0.59
C ILE A 128 -4.42 -3.89 0.69
N GLY A 129 -4.99 -3.40 1.78
CA GLY A 129 -5.12 -1.98 2.08
C GLY A 129 -4.25 -1.58 3.26
N TYR A 130 -3.28 -0.68 3.04
CA TYR A 130 -2.54 -0.01 4.11
C TYR A 130 -3.31 1.26 4.47
N ILE A 131 -3.75 1.40 5.72
CA ILE A 131 -4.68 2.48 6.11
C ILE A 131 -4.18 3.31 7.29
N TRP A 132 -4.55 4.59 7.30
CA TRP A 132 -4.51 5.46 8.47
C TRP A 132 -5.92 5.56 9.06
N GLU A 133 -6.09 4.99 10.26
CA GLU A 133 -7.40 4.83 10.90
C GLU A 133 -7.69 5.92 11.96
N THR A 134 -8.97 6.11 12.29
CA THR A 134 -9.37 7.04 13.36
C THR A 134 -9.35 6.36 14.74
N SER A 135 -9.76 5.09 14.83
CA SER A 135 -10.06 4.41 16.10
C SER A 135 -9.46 3.01 16.24
N ALA A 136 -9.20 2.28 15.14
CA ALA A 136 -8.56 0.98 15.23
C ALA A 136 -7.04 1.13 15.48
N PRO A 137 -6.43 0.39 16.43
CA PRO A 137 -5.00 0.55 16.75
C PRO A 137 -4.06 0.26 15.58
N ALA A 138 -2.92 0.96 15.52
CA ALA A 138 -1.84 0.63 14.60
C ALA A 138 -1.34 -0.82 14.82
N GLY A 139 -0.94 -1.49 13.74
CA GLY A 139 -0.62 -2.92 13.72
C GLY A 139 -1.85 -3.85 13.61
N SER A 140 -3.08 -3.34 13.69
CA SER A 140 -4.28 -4.18 13.54
C SER A 140 -4.40 -4.76 12.12
N VAL A 141 -4.68 -6.06 12.03
CA VAL A 141 -5.01 -6.75 10.77
C VAL A 141 -6.51 -7.05 10.74
N ILE A 142 -7.20 -6.55 9.70
CA ILE A 142 -8.68 -6.51 9.67
C ILE A 142 -9.17 -6.97 8.30
N THR A 143 -10.17 -7.87 8.24
CA THR A 143 -10.84 -8.21 6.97
C THR A 143 -12.05 -7.31 6.80
N SER A 144 -12.23 -6.69 5.63
CA SER A 144 -13.33 -5.75 5.38
C SER A 144 -14.69 -6.44 5.55
N LYS A 145 -15.59 -5.78 6.28
CA LYS A 145 -17.00 -6.20 6.41
C LYS A 145 -17.82 -5.95 5.14
N LYS A 146 -17.32 -5.11 4.22
CA LYS A 146 -17.95 -4.82 2.91
C LYS A 146 -17.50 -5.81 1.82
N ASN A 147 -16.22 -6.22 1.84
CA ASN A 147 -15.64 -7.16 0.87
C ASN A 147 -14.62 -8.12 1.55
N PRO A 148 -14.93 -9.41 1.75
CA PRO A 148 -14.04 -10.34 2.45
C PRO A 148 -12.71 -10.63 1.72
N ASN A 149 -12.57 -10.23 0.46
CA ASN A 149 -11.31 -10.32 -0.29
C ASN A 149 -10.36 -9.14 -0.02
N THR A 150 -10.84 -8.08 0.64
CA THR A 150 -10.05 -6.94 1.07
C THR A 150 -9.59 -7.14 2.50
N LYS A 151 -8.27 -7.06 2.72
CA LYS A 151 -7.65 -7.14 4.04
C LYS A 151 -6.82 -5.90 4.29
N TYR A 152 -7.00 -5.33 5.47
CA TYR A 152 -6.35 -4.13 5.93
C TYR A 152 -5.20 -4.44 6.88
N ILE A 153 -4.14 -3.66 6.77
CA ILE A 153 -3.15 -3.47 7.84
C ILE A 153 -3.24 -2.00 8.24
N VAL A 154 -3.58 -1.74 9.50
CA VAL A 154 -3.55 -0.37 10.05
C VAL A 154 -2.09 0.01 10.27
N ILE A 155 -1.58 0.94 9.48
CA ILE A 155 -0.18 1.40 9.57
C ILE A 155 -0.07 2.55 10.56
N GLN A 156 -0.99 3.50 10.50
CA GLN A 156 -1.10 4.63 11.42
C GLN A 156 -2.50 4.70 12.01
N SER A 157 -2.62 5.29 13.20
CA SER A 157 -3.89 5.41 13.90
C SER A 157 -3.97 6.69 14.71
N GLY A 158 -5.16 7.28 14.77
CA GLY A 158 -5.45 8.41 15.65
C GLY A 158 -4.75 9.71 15.25
N LYS A 159 -4.84 10.68 16.17
CA LYS A 159 -4.58 12.10 15.89
C LYS A 159 -3.14 12.56 16.18
N GLU A 160 -2.31 11.69 16.75
CA GLU A 160 -1.01 12.08 17.33
C GLU A 160 -0.02 12.63 16.30
N ARG A 161 -0.08 12.15 15.05
CA ARG A 161 0.85 12.50 13.97
C ARG A 161 0.21 13.27 12.81
N LEU A 162 -0.92 13.95 13.07
CA LEU A 162 -1.58 14.73 12.02
C LEU A 162 -0.72 15.91 11.57
N GLY A 163 -0.66 16.14 10.26
CA GLY A 163 0.17 17.15 9.62
C GLY A 163 1.61 16.72 9.34
N GLU A 164 2.07 15.57 9.84
CA GLU A 164 3.41 15.04 9.56
C GLU A 164 3.47 14.25 8.23
N TRP A 165 4.62 14.29 7.55
CA TRP A 165 4.88 13.48 6.35
C TRP A 165 5.54 12.12 6.70
N LEU A 166 4.76 11.07 6.53
CA LEU A 166 5.00 9.62 6.67
C LEU A 166 6.15 9.04 5.84
N GLU A 167 7.21 8.52 6.46
CA GLU A 167 8.09 7.44 5.96
C GLU A 167 7.51 6.02 6.07
N GLU A 168 6.82 5.43 5.09
CA GLU A 168 6.29 4.06 5.21
C GLU A 168 6.96 3.06 4.26
N LYS A 169 7.35 1.88 4.79
CA LYS A 169 8.03 0.81 4.04
C LYS A 169 7.58 -0.59 4.47
N ARG A 170 7.15 -1.43 3.51
CA ARG A 170 6.63 -2.80 3.78
C ARG A 170 7.03 -3.84 2.72
N ASN A 171 7.07 -5.11 3.11
CA ASN A 171 7.24 -6.24 2.17
C ASN A 171 5.85 -6.81 1.81
N VAL A 172 5.34 -6.41 0.64
CA VAL A 172 4.00 -6.74 0.16
C VAL A 172 3.85 -8.23 -0.17
N TYR A 173 4.94 -8.90 -0.57
CA TYR A 173 4.92 -10.35 -0.78
C TYR A 173 4.67 -11.08 0.55
N ALA A 174 5.42 -10.72 1.60
CA ALA A 174 5.25 -11.27 2.94
C ALA A 174 3.85 -10.96 3.51
N ASP A 175 3.36 -9.72 3.33
CA ASP A 175 2.01 -9.33 3.76
C ASP A 175 0.93 -10.14 3.02
N TYR A 176 1.05 -10.34 1.71
CA TYR A 176 0.11 -11.19 0.96
C TYR A 176 0.08 -12.62 1.50
N LYS A 177 1.27 -13.21 1.74
CA LYS A 177 1.41 -14.56 2.32
C LYS A 177 0.75 -14.65 3.69
N MET A 178 1.00 -13.69 4.58
CA MET A 178 0.39 -13.60 5.91
C MET A 178 -1.13 -13.46 5.84
N LEU A 179 -1.64 -12.59 4.95
CA LEU A 179 -3.05 -12.22 4.90
C LEU A 179 -3.94 -13.25 4.21
N PHE A 180 -3.46 -13.91 3.16
CA PHE A 180 -4.26 -14.81 2.32
C PHE A 180 -3.83 -16.29 2.37
N ASN A 181 -2.63 -16.61 2.88
CA ASN A 181 -2.06 -17.96 2.88
C ASN A 181 -1.99 -18.61 1.47
N GLU A 182 -1.81 -17.78 0.44
CA GLU A 182 -1.74 -18.16 -0.98
C GLU A 182 -0.50 -17.53 -1.62
N GLU A 183 -0.01 -18.05 -2.75
CA GLU A 183 0.93 -17.28 -3.58
C GLU A 183 0.19 -16.13 -4.30
N PRO A 184 0.76 -14.91 -4.35
CA PRO A 184 0.17 -13.82 -5.11
C PRO A 184 0.26 -14.06 -6.63
N PRO A 185 -0.78 -13.69 -7.38
CA PRO A 185 -0.67 -13.47 -8.83
C PRO A 185 0.17 -12.20 -9.10
N LEU A 186 0.23 -11.78 -10.35
CA LEU A 186 0.79 -10.46 -10.70
C LEU A 186 0.03 -9.34 -9.98
N VAL A 187 0.73 -8.27 -9.63
CA VAL A 187 0.11 -7.00 -9.21
C VAL A 187 -0.53 -6.39 -10.44
N GLY A 188 -1.85 -6.14 -10.37
CA GLY A 188 -2.61 -5.52 -11.45
C GLY A 188 -2.78 -4.01 -11.29
N LYS A 189 -2.75 -3.50 -10.05
CA LYS A 189 -3.09 -2.09 -9.78
C LYS A 189 -2.61 -1.63 -8.41
N VAL A 190 -2.25 -0.35 -8.34
CA VAL A 190 -2.12 0.42 -7.10
C VAL A 190 -3.22 1.49 -7.08
N SER A 191 -3.83 1.71 -5.92
CA SER A 191 -4.83 2.78 -5.74
C SER A 191 -4.60 3.56 -4.45
N VAL A 192 -4.92 4.84 -4.47
CA VAL A 192 -4.98 5.71 -3.29
C VAL A 192 -6.41 6.21 -3.13
N MET A 193 -6.94 6.11 -1.91
CA MET A 193 -8.36 6.32 -1.63
C MET A 193 -8.57 7.11 -0.34
N ILE A 194 -9.63 7.91 -0.34
CA ILE A 194 -10.15 8.64 0.82
C ILE A 194 -11.65 8.43 0.91
N ASP A 195 -12.17 8.19 2.12
CA ASP A 195 -13.59 7.93 2.34
C ASP A 195 -14.13 8.66 3.57
N THR A 196 -15.34 9.22 3.43
CA THR A 196 -16.11 9.91 4.46
C THR A 196 -17.62 9.65 4.30
N ASP A 197 -18.01 8.66 3.49
CA ASP A 197 -19.39 8.48 3.04
C ASP A 197 -20.30 7.86 4.12
N ASN A 198 -19.76 7.01 5.00
CA ASN A 198 -20.54 6.31 6.03
C ASN A 198 -20.74 7.18 7.28
N THR A 199 -19.66 7.77 7.80
CA THR A 199 -19.69 8.75 8.91
C THR A 199 -20.37 10.06 8.51
N LYS A 200 -20.43 10.37 7.21
CA LYS A 200 -20.91 11.64 6.66
C LYS A 200 -20.12 12.85 7.16
N SER A 201 -18.87 12.62 7.54
CA SER A 201 -17.94 13.62 8.06
C SER A 201 -17.09 14.22 6.93
N SER A 202 -15.84 14.57 7.21
CA SER A 202 -14.88 15.06 6.21
C SER A 202 -13.44 14.71 6.63
N ALA A 203 -12.58 14.51 5.65
CA ALA A 203 -11.20 14.08 5.80
C ALA A 203 -10.30 14.73 4.74
N GLU A 204 -9.01 14.80 5.02
CA GLU A 204 -8.01 15.45 4.17
C GLU A 204 -6.67 14.73 4.31
N SER A 205 -6.09 14.33 3.18
CA SER A 205 -4.85 13.57 3.12
C SER A 205 -4.02 13.88 1.87
N PHE A 206 -2.76 13.45 1.93
CA PHE A 206 -1.77 13.70 0.89
C PHE A 206 -0.96 12.44 0.66
N PHE A 207 -0.54 12.20 -0.58
CA PHE A 207 0.35 11.08 -0.95
C PHE A 207 1.43 11.55 -1.92
N SER A 208 2.68 11.19 -1.64
CA SER A 208 3.79 11.32 -2.60
C SER A 208 4.14 9.97 -3.22
N ALA A 209 5.03 9.97 -4.20
CA ALA A 209 5.30 8.85 -5.11
C ALA A 209 5.48 7.51 -4.40
N ILE A 210 4.75 6.50 -4.88
CA ILE A 210 4.80 5.12 -4.40
C ILE A 210 5.84 4.37 -5.23
N LYS A 211 6.75 3.64 -4.59
CA LYS A 211 7.85 2.92 -5.24
C LYS A 211 7.81 1.46 -4.85
N PHE A 212 7.93 0.55 -5.83
CA PHE A 212 8.25 -0.84 -5.60
C PHE A 212 9.71 -1.08 -5.98
N GLU A 213 10.46 -1.66 -5.05
CA GLU A 213 11.90 -1.79 -5.09
C GLU A 213 12.34 -3.22 -4.74
N LYS A 214 13.55 -3.57 -5.15
CA LYS A 214 14.14 -4.87 -4.79
C LYS A 214 14.53 -4.85 -3.32
N GLU A 215 14.27 -5.95 -2.63
CA GLU A 215 14.90 -6.17 -1.32
C GLU A 215 16.39 -6.46 -1.56
N LEU A 216 17.23 -5.46 -1.25
CA LEU A 216 18.69 -5.61 -1.27
C LEU A 216 19.11 -6.50 -0.12
N VAL A 217 19.11 -7.82 -0.36
CA VAL A 217 19.85 -8.76 0.48
C VAL A 217 21.33 -8.44 0.31
N MET A 218 21.86 -7.64 1.24
CA MET A 218 23.28 -7.46 1.41
C MET A 218 23.87 -8.82 1.82
N PHE A 219 24.38 -9.56 0.85
CA PHE A 219 25.20 -10.74 1.12
C PHE A 219 26.47 -10.26 1.81
N ALA A 220 26.46 -10.24 3.14
CA ALA A 220 27.68 -10.26 3.92
C ALA A 220 28.46 -11.50 3.46
N GLU A 221 29.63 -11.27 2.86
CA GLU A 221 30.44 -12.33 2.28
C GLU A 221 30.74 -13.35 3.38
N ALA A 222 30.24 -14.58 3.21
CA ALA A 222 30.31 -15.59 4.25
C ALA A 222 31.78 -15.81 4.63
N PRO A 223 32.14 -15.81 5.93
CA PRO A 223 33.53 -16.00 6.34
C PRO A 223 34.04 -17.29 5.72
N LYS A 224 35.13 -17.20 4.95
CA LYS A 224 35.75 -18.35 4.29
C LYS A 224 35.97 -19.44 5.35
N PRO A 225 35.65 -20.72 5.05
CA PRO A 225 35.92 -21.80 5.98
C PRO A 225 37.39 -21.75 6.41
N VAL A 226 37.62 -21.55 7.70
CA VAL A 226 38.97 -21.72 8.26
C VAL A 226 39.28 -23.20 8.15
N GLU A 227 40.20 -23.56 7.26
CA GLU A 227 40.76 -24.90 7.24
C GLU A 227 41.38 -25.19 8.60
N LYS A 228 40.71 -26.03 9.40
CA LYS A 228 41.30 -26.57 10.60
C LYS A 228 42.41 -27.52 10.16
N GLY A 229 43.65 -27.08 10.30
CA GLY A 229 44.80 -27.97 10.26
C GLY A 229 44.57 -29.14 11.22
N ALA A 230 44.91 -30.34 10.76
CA ALA A 230 44.91 -31.53 11.59
C ALA A 230 46.04 -31.48 12.64
N ASP A 231 46.00 -32.45 13.55
CA ASP A 231 46.94 -32.69 14.66
C ASP A 231 46.81 -31.70 15.84
N THR A 232 46.88 -32.11 17.12
CA THR A 232 47.36 -33.39 17.68
C THR A 232 46.44 -33.87 18.84
N LEU A 233 46.46 -35.17 19.14
CA LEU A 233 45.81 -35.82 20.28
C LEU A 233 46.53 -35.57 21.64
N ILE A 234 45.97 -36.16 22.72
CA ILE A 234 46.35 -36.16 24.16
C ILE A 234 45.52 -35.14 24.98
N GLY A 235 44.82 -35.50 26.06
CA GLY A 235 44.67 -36.79 26.74
C GLY A 235 43.52 -36.80 27.78
N SER A 236 43.27 -37.98 28.39
CA SER A 236 42.12 -38.29 29.26
C SER A 236 42.10 -37.59 30.62
N ALA A 237 40.94 -37.12 31.09
CA ALA A 237 40.40 -37.38 32.44
C ALA A 237 38.93 -36.90 32.62
N ASN A 238 38.18 -37.61 33.46
CA ASN A 238 36.86 -37.33 34.06
C ASN A 238 36.96 -37.90 35.51
N PRO A 239 36.04 -37.70 36.50
CA PRO A 239 34.72 -37.04 36.45
C PRO A 239 34.25 -36.24 37.72
N THR A 240 33.01 -35.75 37.68
CA THR A 240 32.05 -35.57 38.82
C THR A 240 32.10 -34.34 39.74
N SER A 241 31.07 -33.47 39.61
CA SER A 241 30.17 -32.98 40.71
C SER A 241 29.11 -32.06 40.07
N LYS A 242 27.82 -32.40 39.99
CA LYS A 242 26.79 -32.26 41.05
C LYS A 242 26.85 -30.94 41.82
N GLU A 243 25.91 -30.05 41.53
CA GLU A 243 25.09 -29.36 42.55
C GLU A 243 23.78 -28.85 41.93
N THR A 244 22.78 -28.52 42.75
CA THR A 244 21.37 -28.25 42.39
C THR A 244 20.85 -27.22 43.40
N PRO A 245 19.98 -26.26 43.03
CA PRO A 245 19.98 -24.94 43.66
C PRO A 245 19.27 -24.89 45.01
N GLU A 246 19.71 -23.97 45.85
CA GLU A 246 19.10 -23.66 47.14
C GLU A 246 17.94 -22.66 46.99
N SER A 247 16.85 -22.98 47.69
CA SER A 247 15.60 -22.21 47.80
C SER A 247 15.62 -21.25 48.99
N LEU A 248 14.73 -20.24 48.97
CA LEU A 248 14.02 -19.62 50.12
C LEU A 248 13.19 -18.44 49.53
N GLU A 249 11.89 -18.60 49.29
CA GLU A 249 10.76 -18.42 50.22
C GLU A 249 10.46 -16.96 50.67
N ASP A 250 9.28 -16.52 50.23
CA ASP A 250 8.26 -15.75 50.97
C ASP A 250 8.63 -14.60 51.91
N LYS A 251 8.10 -13.40 51.57
CA LYS A 251 7.21 -12.68 52.49
C LYS A 251 5.96 -12.10 51.82
N LYS A 252 4.81 -12.43 52.40
CA LYS A 252 3.46 -11.89 52.13
C LYS A 252 3.12 -10.76 53.12
N GLY A 253 2.36 -9.77 52.64
CA GLY A 253 1.71 -8.71 53.44
C GLY A 253 1.19 -7.61 52.48
N SER A 254 -0.10 -7.37 52.24
CA SER A 254 -1.23 -7.10 53.15
C SER A 254 -1.06 -5.78 53.93
N SER A 255 -1.95 -4.78 53.88
CA SER A 255 -3.23 -4.62 53.15
C SER A 255 -3.75 -3.17 53.19
N ALA A 256 -4.48 -2.74 52.14
CA ALA A 256 -5.74 -1.97 52.13
C ALA A 256 -5.94 -0.63 52.90
N THR A 257 -6.94 0.14 52.42
CA THR A 257 -7.58 1.34 53.04
C THR A 257 -6.71 2.63 53.12
N ALA A 258 -7.21 3.87 53.25
CA ALA A 258 -8.47 4.55 52.88
C ALA A 258 -8.28 6.08 53.13
N GLU A 259 -9.08 7.04 52.64
CA GLU A 259 -9.94 7.17 51.45
C GLU A 259 -10.33 8.67 51.34
N ALA A 260 -10.80 9.14 50.16
CA ALA A 260 -11.46 10.43 49.91
C ALA A 260 -10.80 11.75 50.40
N ASN A 261 -10.51 12.65 49.45
CA ASN A 261 -11.08 13.99 49.56
C ASN A 261 -11.30 14.65 48.18
N LYS A 262 -12.38 15.43 48.07
CA LYS A 262 -12.97 15.88 46.80
C LYS A 262 -13.64 17.24 46.99
N LYS A 263 -13.05 18.31 46.47
CA LYS A 263 -13.70 19.58 46.08
C LYS A 263 -12.68 20.54 45.48
N GLU A 264 -13.20 21.47 44.68
CA GLU A 264 -12.45 22.47 43.87
C GLU A 264 -11.62 21.76 42.77
N GLU A 265 -11.76 22.07 41.49
CA GLU A 265 -12.08 23.35 40.85
C GLU A 265 -12.96 23.10 39.61
N ASN A 266 -14.17 23.67 39.57
CA ASN A 266 -15.09 23.47 38.44
C ASN A 266 -16.03 24.67 38.29
N ASN A 267 -15.50 25.84 37.93
CA ASN A 267 -16.30 27.04 37.67
C ASN A 267 -15.61 28.07 36.75
N ALA A 268 -15.41 27.72 35.48
CA ALA A 268 -14.90 28.64 34.45
C ALA A 268 -15.58 28.44 33.07
N LYS A 269 -16.92 28.39 33.04
CA LYS A 269 -17.71 28.49 31.79
C LYS A 269 -18.85 29.51 31.94
N LYS A 270 -18.55 30.79 31.69
CA LYS A 270 -19.54 31.79 31.24
C LYS A 270 -18.84 33.04 30.73
N GLY A 271 -19.15 33.43 29.48
CA GLY A 271 -18.82 34.77 28.96
C GLY A 271 -18.01 34.79 27.67
N ARG A 272 -18.69 34.60 26.52
CA ARG A 272 -18.69 35.52 25.35
C ARG A 272 -19.34 34.88 24.12
N PHE A 273 -20.65 35.04 24.02
CA PHE A 273 -21.36 35.11 22.73
C PHE A 273 -21.57 36.60 22.42
N ALA A 274 -21.00 37.12 21.33
CA ALA A 274 -21.51 38.31 20.64
C ALA A 274 -20.80 38.52 19.28
N ALA A 275 -21.61 38.62 18.23
CA ALA A 275 -21.38 39.33 16.96
C ALA A 275 -20.06 39.14 16.18
N ILE A 276 -20.20 38.67 14.93
CA ILE A 276 -20.08 39.55 13.74
C ILE A 276 -21.13 39.09 12.72
N LYS A 277 -21.91 40.04 12.19
CA LYS A 277 -22.93 39.81 11.15
C LYS A 277 -22.40 40.28 9.79
N SER A 278 -22.70 39.49 8.76
CA SER A 278 -22.96 39.90 7.36
C SER A 278 -22.18 41.08 6.75
N ARG A 279 -21.42 40.79 5.69
CA ARG A 279 -21.28 41.73 4.56
C ARG A 279 -21.63 41.02 3.26
N ILE A 280 -22.79 41.35 2.72
CA ILE A 280 -23.26 40.91 1.40
C ILE A 280 -22.68 41.89 0.36
N ILE A 281 -22.18 41.34 -0.76
CA ILE A 281 -21.83 42.11 -1.96
C ILE A 281 -22.63 41.48 -3.11
N PRO A 282 -23.32 42.28 -3.96
CA PRO A 282 -24.32 41.75 -4.89
C PRO A 282 -23.71 41.05 -6.12
N GLN A 283 -24.42 40.05 -6.64
CA GLN A 283 -24.16 39.49 -7.96
C GLN A 283 -24.66 40.44 -9.04
N THR A 284 -23.78 40.79 -9.99
CA THR A 284 -24.15 41.40 -11.27
C THR A 284 -24.35 40.31 -12.32
N ALA A 285 -25.50 40.31 -12.99
CA ALA A 285 -25.78 39.42 -14.12
C ALA A 285 -25.08 39.89 -15.41
N PRO A 286 -24.84 38.98 -16.37
CA PRO A 286 -24.77 39.33 -17.79
C PRO A 286 -25.91 38.69 -18.61
N ASP A 287 -26.43 39.45 -19.58
CA ASP A 287 -27.40 39.05 -20.60
C ASP A 287 -26.71 38.92 -21.98
N LYS A 288 -27.36 38.25 -22.93
CA LYS A 288 -27.11 38.16 -24.39
C LYS A 288 -25.96 37.29 -24.94
N LYS A 289 -26.40 36.12 -25.44
CA LYS A 289 -26.28 35.62 -26.83
C LYS A 289 -25.05 36.00 -27.67
N THR A 290 -24.31 34.97 -28.10
CA THR A 290 -23.76 34.82 -29.47
C THR A 290 -23.53 33.31 -29.74
N PRO A 291 -23.39 32.85 -31.00
CA PRO A 291 -23.90 31.53 -31.43
C PRO A 291 -22.99 30.32 -31.16
N GLU A 292 -23.60 29.14 -31.21
CA GLU A 292 -22.92 27.83 -31.14
C GLU A 292 -21.98 27.59 -32.34
N PRO A 293 -20.78 27.02 -32.13
CA PRO A 293 -19.98 26.46 -33.20
C PRO A 293 -20.53 25.08 -33.61
N VAL A 294 -20.99 24.98 -34.86
CA VAL A 294 -21.32 23.69 -35.48
C VAL A 294 -20.04 22.85 -35.59
N ILE A 295 -19.89 21.84 -34.75
CA ILE A 295 -18.84 20.82 -34.91
C ILE A 295 -19.36 19.73 -35.83
N THR A 296 -18.86 19.73 -37.06
CA THR A 296 -19.04 18.63 -38.03
C THR A 296 -18.35 17.37 -37.53
N ALA A 297 -19.14 16.32 -37.28
CA ALA A 297 -18.63 15.02 -36.89
C ALA A 297 -18.02 14.28 -38.10
N ASN A 298 -16.70 14.43 -38.30
CA ASN A 298 -15.93 13.53 -39.16
C ASN A 298 -15.57 12.24 -38.39
N SER A 299 -16.60 11.43 -38.11
CA SER A 299 -16.42 10.07 -37.59
C SER A 299 -16.03 9.12 -38.73
N SER A 300 -14.73 9.02 -39.00
CA SER A 300 -14.16 8.01 -39.88
C SER A 300 -12.74 7.65 -39.43
N ILE A 301 -12.42 6.35 -39.48
CA ILE A 301 -11.12 5.77 -39.08
C ILE A 301 -10.87 5.71 -37.56
N LEU A 302 -11.61 4.86 -36.83
CA LEU A 302 -11.00 3.79 -35.99
C LEU A 302 -12.02 2.75 -35.44
N TYR A 303 -12.84 2.16 -36.31
CA TYR A 303 -13.65 0.98 -35.95
C TYR A 303 -13.20 -0.25 -36.76
N ILE A 304 -12.07 -0.83 -36.38
CA ILE A 304 -11.82 -2.25 -36.71
C ILE A 304 -12.75 -3.06 -35.82
N SER A 305 -13.85 -3.52 -36.41
CA SER A 305 -14.91 -4.23 -35.68
C SER A 305 -14.35 -5.40 -34.86
N PHE A 306 -14.82 -5.52 -33.63
CA PHE A 306 -14.48 -6.60 -32.69
C PHE A 306 -14.68 -8.00 -33.32
N ALA A 307 -15.60 -8.13 -34.29
CA ALA A 307 -15.81 -9.34 -35.07
C ALA A 307 -14.59 -9.78 -35.90
N ALA A 308 -13.80 -8.84 -36.43
CA ALA A 308 -12.59 -9.16 -37.20
C ALA A 308 -11.50 -9.77 -36.31
N PHE A 309 -11.37 -9.29 -35.07
CA PHE A 309 -10.41 -9.83 -34.11
C PHE A 309 -10.79 -11.25 -33.65
N ILE A 310 -12.09 -11.52 -33.46
CA ILE A 310 -12.62 -12.86 -33.18
C ILE A 310 -12.33 -13.83 -34.33
N LEU A 311 -12.54 -13.42 -35.59
CA LEU A 311 -12.27 -14.26 -36.76
C LEU A 311 -10.78 -14.63 -36.88
N ILE A 312 -9.87 -13.69 -36.62
CA ILE A 312 -8.42 -13.95 -36.58
C ILE A 312 -8.09 -14.97 -35.47
N PHE A 313 -8.66 -14.83 -34.27
CA PHE A 313 -8.44 -15.78 -33.18
C PHE A 313 -8.94 -17.20 -33.49
N ILE A 314 -10.11 -17.33 -34.12
CA ILE A 314 -10.66 -18.62 -34.54
C ILE A 314 -9.77 -19.28 -35.61
N ALA A 315 -9.27 -18.50 -36.59
CA ALA A 315 -8.38 -19.02 -37.63
C ALA A 315 -7.04 -19.53 -37.05
N VAL A 316 -6.44 -18.80 -36.09
CA VAL A 316 -5.20 -19.22 -35.42
C VAL A 316 -5.41 -20.49 -34.58
N ALA A 317 -6.53 -20.58 -33.84
CA ALA A 317 -6.86 -21.77 -33.06
C ALA A 317 -7.05 -23.03 -33.95
N ALA A 318 -7.72 -22.88 -35.10
CA ALA A 318 -7.90 -23.96 -36.08
C ALA A 318 -6.55 -24.44 -36.66
N ALA A 319 -5.66 -23.52 -37.02
CA ALA A 319 -4.33 -23.86 -37.55
C ALA A 319 -3.46 -24.64 -36.54
N ILE A 320 -3.58 -24.34 -35.24
CA ILE A 320 -2.87 -25.06 -34.17
C ILE A 320 -3.45 -26.47 -33.96
N ALA A 321 -4.77 -26.64 -34.12
CA ALA A 321 -5.42 -27.96 -33.98
C ALA A 321 -4.95 -28.96 -35.07
N VAL A 322 -4.77 -28.49 -36.30
CA VAL A 322 -4.34 -29.33 -37.44
C VAL A 322 -2.89 -29.83 -37.31
N LYS A 323 -2.02 -29.09 -36.60
CA LYS A 323 -0.59 -29.44 -36.43
C LYS A 323 -0.28 -30.41 -35.27
N ARG A 324 -1.28 -30.91 -34.53
CA ARG A 324 -1.02 -31.88 -33.44
C ARG A 324 -0.81 -33.30 -33.99
N PRO A 325 0.36 -33.94 -33.80
CA PRO A 325 0.56 -35.31 -34.24
C PRO A 325 -0.34 -36.29 -33.46
N LYS A 326 -0.88 -37.30 -34.14
CA LYS A 326 -1.70 -38.35 -33.51
C LYS A 326 -0.88 -39.11 -32.47
N LYS A 327 -1.42 -39.27 -31.25
CA LYS A 327 -0.81 -40.13 -30.22
C LYS A 327 -0.64 -41.57 -30.76
N PRO A 328 0.49 -42.24 -30.50
CA PRO A 328 0.66 -43.64 -30.87
C PRO A 328 -0.32 -44.53 -30.10
N LYS A 329 -0.85 -45.57 -30.77
CA LYS A 329 -1.69 -46.59 -30.13
C LYS A 329 -0.86 -47.35 -29.08
N LYS A 330 -1.40 -47.53 -27.87
CA LYS A 330 -0.84 -48.48 -26.90
C LYS A 330 -1.05 -49.90 -27.43
N ASN A 331 0.03 -50.63 -27.69
CA ASN A 331 -0.03 -52.08 -27.91
C ASN A 331 -0.14 -52.77 -26.55
N ASN A 332 -1.07 -53.72 -26.43
CA ASN A 332 -1.23 -54.54 -25.23
C ASN A 332 -0.09 -55.56 -25.13
N VAL A 333 0.82 -55.37 -24.18
CA VAL A 333 1.78 -56.40 -23.79
C VAL A 333 1.06 -57.37 -22.86
N LYS A 334 0.81 -58.60 -23.33
CA LYS A 334 0.39 -59.71 -22.47
C LYS A 334 1.53 -59.99 -21.48
N LYS A 335 1.25 -59.92 -20.18
CA LYS A 335 2.20 -60.33 -19.14
C LYS A 335 2.23 -61.86 -19.10
N ILE A 336 3.37 -62.45 -19.44
CA ILE A 336 3.60 -63.89 -19.31
C ILE A 336 3.71 -64.21 -17.81
N ILE A 337 3.02 -65.26 -17.38
CA ILE A 337 3.14 -65.83 -16.04
C ILE A 337 4.34 -66.79 -16.05
N PHE A 338 5.18 -66.73 -15.02
CA PHE A 338 6.14 -67.78 -14.71
C PHE A 338 6.03 -68.12 -13.22
N LEU A 339 5.67 -69.39 -12.97
CA LEU A 339 5.64 -70.13 -11.70
C LEU A 339 4.72 -69.55 -10.61
#